data_AF-A0AAE8SWJ1-F1
#
_entry.id   AF-A0AAE8SWJ1-F1
#
_cell.length_a   1.000
_cell.length_b   1.000
_cell.length_c   1.000
_cell.angle_alpha   90.00
_cell.angle_beta   90.00
_cell.angle_gamma   90.00
#
_symmetry.space_group_name_H-M   'P 1'
#
loop_
_entity.id
_entity.type
_entity.pdbx_description
1 polymer ?
#
loop_
_entity_poly.entity_id
_entity_poly.type
_entity_poly.pdbx_seq_one_letter_code
_entity_poly.pdbx_strand_id
1 'polypeptide(L)'
;MPSLYVVADTPAGYGLFKASDRKLLKRDDLRAKLASVEAVTEALRLKSFEKFSSPTIALEEAAALVNGKVPPTLSELLATIKDPGEATIAIPDPRLSTGIRTLPGFEDTSIYASSSNDPKTEDIYRAIREHLNSLIPESHGTFEKVALGLSHSVHRHKLKFSADKVDVMVIQAVKLIEDMDRELNVYAMRTREWYGWHFPEMSKLISDHVAYSSVILTAGRRDGFPEADLTECLPEEIAEAVKSAAEISMGTDISDEDIENVQLLAAQVVQYSEYRAQISNFLENRMQALAPNLTALVGWLVGAKLIAHTGSLKSLALSPASTIQILGAEKALFRALKTKHNTPKYGIIYNSSLVGQASQKVKGKIARMLAAKTALGLRIDALGPLMNEDNEDETTKAVEQDDEEKSLFGITQRTRLENRLRVLDGKPMLPKGVAVGPDGQIKGGANAFAVSDTRGYNVGADGVANGTPKKPLIEEVLEQNDSEDEDAMDVDEDKKKKEKKKEKKSKSKATAEETAEPDYEKLAESLGLSVKKLKRKIEKGELNADGTPKDGKKKEKKRKRDDDAEEEEAAEADESSSKKKHKKKKSQKA
;
A
#
# COMPACT_ATOMS: atom_id res chain seq x y z
N MET A 1 54.06 -51.65 -12.89
CA MET A 1 53.53 -51.35 -14.26
C MET A 1 52.18 -50.70 -14.08
N PRO A 2 51.98 -49.51 -14.66
CA PRO A 2 50.89 -48.63 -14.26
C PRO A 2 49.51 -49.22 -14.57
N SER A 3 48.64 -49.27 -13.56
CA SER A 3 47.23 -49.67 -13.70
C SER A 3 46.40 -48.47 -14.15
N LEU A 4 45.48 -48.67 -15.10
CA LEU A 4 44.54 -47.63 -15.54
C LEU A 4 43.27 -47.67 -14.69
N TYR A 5 42.98 -46.56 -14.02
CA TYR A 5 41.76 -46.31 -13.26
C TYR A 5 40.91 -45.25 -13.95
N VAL A 6 39.59 -45.43 -13.96
CA VAL A 6 38.62 -44.49 -14.51
C VAL A 6 37.69 -44.05 -13.39
N VAL A 7 37.61 -42.75 -13.16
CA VAL A 7 36.73 -42.16 -12.13
C VAL A 7 35.44 -41.71 -12.79
N ALA A 8 34.34 -42.39 -12.48
CA ALA A 8 33.01 -42.01 -12.95
C ALA A 8 32.26 -41.21 -11.90
N ASP A 9 31.80 -40.02 -12.29
CA ASP A 9 30.84 -39.24 -11.52
C ASP A 9 29.41 -39.70 -11.86
N THR A 10 28.64 -40.06 -10.83
CA THR A 10 27.25 -40.48 -10.97
C THR A 10 26.37 -39.71 -9.97
N PRO A 11 25.07 -39.52 -10.28
CA PRO A 11 24.17 -38.79 -9.38
C PRO A 11 24.06 -39.38 -7.96
N ALA A 12 24.39 -40.66 -7.79
CA ALA A 12 24.29 -41.35 -6.50
C ALA A 12 25.64 -41.51 -5.76
N GLY A 13 26.76 -41.19 -6.41
CA GLY A 13 28.09 -41.45 -5.84
C GLY A 13 29.21 -41.46 -6.87
N TYR A 14 30.42 -41.73 -6.39
CA TYR A 14 31.61 -41.88 -7.22
C TYR A 14 31.94 -43.36 -7.46
N GLY A 15 32.22 -43.72 -8.71
CA GLY A 15 32.63 -45.07 -9.10
C GLY A 15 34.08 -45.11 -9.56
N LEU A 16 34.88 -46.00 -8.98
CA LEU A 16 36.24 -46.28 -9.42
C LEU A 16 36.27 -47.57 -10.22
N PHE A 17 36.53 -47.47 -11.52
CA PHE A 17 36.67 -48.62 -12.42
C PHE A 17 38.14 -48.89 -12.71
N LYS A 18 38.55 -50.16 -12.66
CA LYS A 18 39.87 -50.61 -13.10
C LYS A 18 39.75 -51.24 -14.48
N ALA A 19 40.51 -50.72 -15.45
CA ALA A 19 40.55 -51.30 -16.79
C ALA A 19 41.36 -52.61 -16.79
N SER A 20 40.88 -53.63 -17.49
CA SER A 20 41.60 -54.89 -17.70
C SER A 20 42.79 -54.71 -18.65
N ASP A 21 42.64 -53.86 -19.66
CA ASP A 21 43.67 -53.56 -20.65
C ASP A 21 44.39 -52.23 -20.37
N ARG A 22 45.70 -52.29 -20.15
CA ARG A 22 46.55 -51.11 -19.85
C ARG A 22 46.61 -50.08 -20.99
N LYS A 23 46.50 -50.54 -22.24
CA LYS A 23 46.59 -49.69 -23.45
C LYS A 23 45.22 -49.26 -23.98
N LEU A 24 44.16 -49.39 -23.19
CA LEU A 24 42.79 -49.11 -23.63
C LEU A 24 42.69 -47.72 -24.29
N LEU A 25 43.20 -46.68 -23.63
CA LEU A 25 43.24 -45.29 -24.12
C LEU A 25 44.15 -45.06 -25.35
N LYS A 26 45.04 -45.99 -25.69
CA LYS A 26 45.96 -45.85 -26.84
C LYS A 26 45.42 -46.47 -28.12
N ARG A 27 44.30 -47.21 -28.06
CA ARG A 27 43.69 -47.88 -29.22
C ARG A 27 42.70 -46.95 -29.94
N ASP A 28 42.59 -47.13 -31.25
CA ASP A 28 41.71 -46.31 -32.09
C ASP A 28 40.29 -46.93 -32.26
N ASP A 29 40.13 -48.24 -32.03
CA ASP A 29 38.86 -48.99 -32.21
C ASP A 29 37.99 -49.10 -30.92
N LEU A 30 38.15 -48.17 -29.99
CA LEU A 30 37.56 -48.22 -28.65
C LEU A 30 36.02 -48.35 -28.67
N ARG A 31 35.37 -47.56 -29.52
CA ARG A 31 33.91 -47.49 -29.65
C ARG A 31 33.26 -48.79 -30.13
N ALA A 32 33.89 -49.50 -31.06
CA ALA A 32 33.34 -50.75 -31.60
C ALA A 32 33.40 -51.89 -30.57
N LYS A 33 34.40 -51.89 -29.69
CA LYS A 33 34.57 -52.90 -28.64
C LYS A 33 33.70 -52.66 -27.41
N LEU A 34 33.43 -51.40 -27.08
CA LEU A 34 32.61 -51.02 -25.92
C LEU A 34 31.11 -50.91 -26.24
N ALA A 35 30.65 -51.42 -27.40
CA ALA A 35 29.26 -51.33 -27.84
C ALA A 35 28.33 -52.37 -27.18
N SER A 36 28.87 -53.40 -26.52
CA SER A 36 28.07 -54.45 -25.86
C SER A 36 28.32 -54.48 -24.35
N VAL A 37 27.27 -54.79 -23.59
CA VAL A 37 27.31 -54.83 -22.11
C VAL A 37 28.39 -55.78 -21.60
N GLU A 38 28.47 -56.97 -22.19
CA GLU A 38 29.43 -58.02 -21.81
C GLU A 38 30.87 -57.52 -22.02
N ALA A 39 31.17 -56.94 -23.18
CA ALA A 39 32.50 -56.40 -23.48
C ALA A 39 32.90 -55.25 -22.55
N VAL A 40 31.93 -54.43 -22.11
CA VAL A 40 32.19 -53.33 -21.17
C VAL A 40 32.47 -53.87 -19.76
N THR A 41 31.74 -54.88 -19.31
CA THR A 41 32.00 -55.52 -18.00
C THR A 41 33.31 -56.29 -17.95
N GLU A 42 33.77 -56.83 -19.08
CA GLU A 42 35.09 -57.45 -19.22
C GLU A 42 36.22 -56.42 -19.30
N ALA A 43 35.98 -55.29 -19.97
CA ALA A 43 36.95 -54.21 -20.13
C ALA A 43 37.13 -53.37 -18.85
N LEU A 44 36.05 -53.12 -18.10
CA LEU A 44 36.00 -52.26 -16.93
C LEU A 44 35.40 -53.02 -15.75
N ARG A 45 36.22 -53.31 -14.75
CA ARG A 45 35.75 -53.91 -13.50
C ARG A 45 35.62 -52.85 -12.41
N LEU A 46 34.48 -52.81 -11.74
CA LEU A 46 34.26 -51.95 -10.59
C LEU A 46 35.20 -52.36 -9.45
N LYS A 47 35.98 -51.40 -8.93
CA LYS A 47 36.90 -51.62 -7.80
C LYS A 47 36.28 -51.14 -6.48
N SER A 48 35.72 -49.95 -6.49
CA SER A 48 34.99 -49.37 -5.36
C SER A 48 33.89 -48.45 -5.88
N PHE A 49 32.77 -48.43 -5.17
CA PHE A 49 31.69 -47.48 -5.37
C PHE A 49 31.39 -46.83 -4.04
N GLU A 50 31.50 -45.51 -3.98
CA GLU A 50 31.23 -44.73 -2.79
C GLU A 50 29.93 -43.96 -3.00
N LYS A 51 28.91 -44.34 -2.22
CA LYS A 51 27.57 -43.79 -2.35
C LYS A 51 27.42 -42.56 -1.45
N PHE A 52 26.75 -41.53 -1.95
CA PHE A 52 26.42 -40.36 -1.14
C PHE A 52 25.43 -40.75 -0.03
N SER A 53 25.75 -40.32 1.20
CA SER A 53 24.94 -40.62 2.40
C SER A 53 23.67 -39.76 2.48
N SER A 54 23.72 -38.51 1.97
CA SER A 54 22.60 -37.56 1.97
C SER A 54 22.52 -36.74 0.67
N PRO A 55 21.32 -36.37 0.20
CA PRO A 55 21.15 -35.45 -0.95
C PRO A 55 21.75 -34.07 -0.75
N THR A 56 21.97 -33.63 0.50
CA THR A 56 22.63 -32.35 0.81
C THR A 56 24.12 -32.39 0.47
N ILE A 57 24.79 -33.47 0.86
CA ILE A 57 26.20 -33.72 0.54
C ILE A 57 26.36 -33.83 -0.98
N ALA A 58 25.47 -34.55 -1.66
CA ALA A 58 25.48 -34.65 -3.11
C ALA A 58 25.37 -33.28 -3.81
N LEU A 59 24.65 -32.31 -3.23
CA LEU A 59 24.57 -30.95 -3.77
C LEU A 59 25.88 -30.19 -3.55
N GLU A 60 26.44 -30.24 -2.35
CA GLU A 60 27.72 -29.58 -2.02
C GLU A 60 28.86 -30.09 -2.90
N GLU A 61 28.88 -31.40 -3.14
CA GLU A 61 29.88 -32.03 -3.99
C GLU A 61 29.65 -31.75 -5.47
N ALA A 62 28.40 -31.71 -5.93
CA ALA A 62 28.08 -31.25 -7.28
C ALA A 62 28.51 -29.78 -7.48
N ALA A 63 28.36 -28.91 -6.48
CA ALA A 63 28.85 -27.53 -6.54
C ALA A 63 30.38 -27.45 -6.53
N ALA A 64 31.06 -28.31 -5.75
CA ALA A 64 32.52 -28.40 -5.74
C ALA A 64 33.06 -28.85 -7.11
N LEU A 65 32.43 -29.85 -7.73
CA LEU A 65 32.78 -30.34 -9.07
C LEU A 65 32.62 -29.27 -10.15
N VAL A 66 31.52 -28.50 -10.14
CA VAL A 66 31.30 -27.38 -11.09
C VAL A 66 32.42 -26.34 -10.98
N ASN A 67 32.93 -26.12 -9.77
CA ASN A 67 34.03 -25.20 -9.49
C ASN A 67 35.43 -25.83 -9.68
N GLY A 68 35.52 -27.09 -10.11
CA GLY A 68 36.78 -27.81 -10.31
C GLY A 68 37.53 -28.14 -9.01
N LYS A 69 36.88 -28.03 -7.84
CA LYS A 69 37.45 -28.40 -6.54
C LYS A 69 37.21 -29.88 -6.27
N VAL A 70 38.16 -30.53 -5.61
CA VAL A 70 38.05 -31.96 -5.25
C VAL A 70 37.20 -32.10 -3.98
N PRO A 71 36.05 -32.79 -4.03
CA PRO A 71 35.23 -33.04 -2.86
C PRO A 71 35.84 -34.11 -1.92
N PRO A 72 35.45 -34.13 -0.65
CA PRO A 72 36.02 -35.03 0.36
C PRO A 72 35.77 -36.51 0.06
N THR A 73 34.56 -36.92 -0.35
CA THR A 73 34.27 -38.32 -0.74
C THR A 73 35.11 -38.77 -1.93
N LEU A 74 35.38 -37.88 -2.89
CA LEU A 74 36.27 -38.21 -4.02
C LEU A 74 37.72 -38.39 -3.54
N SER A 75 38.15 -37.65 -2.51
CA SER A 75 39.47 -37.86 -1.90
C SER A 75 39.57 -39.18 -1.14
N GLU A 76 38.51 -39.59 -0.44
CA GLU A 76 38.40 -40.89 0.24
C GLU A 76 38.44 -42.05 -0.77
N LEU A 77 37.69 -41.93 -1.87
CA LEU A 77 37.69 -42.90 -2.97
C LEU A 77 39.08 -43.05 -3.61
N LEU A 78 39.79 -41.94 -3.85
CA LEU A 78 41.14 -41.97 -4.42
C LEU A 78 42.18 -42.59 -3.47
N ALA A 79 42.00 -42.46 -2.15
CA ALA A 79 42.87 -43.08 -1.14
C ALA A 79 42.85 -44.64 -1.18
N THR A 80 41.85 -45.24 -1.83
CA THR A 80 41.79 -46.71 -2.03
C THR A 80 42.81 -47.26 -3.06
N ILE A 81 43.58 -46.39 -3.72
CA ILE A 81 44.61 -46.75 -4.70
C ILE A 81 45.94 -47.01 -3.98
N LYS A 82 46.40 -48.28 -3.99
CA LYS A 82 47.56 -48.74 -3.19
C LYS A 82 48.94 -48.22 -3.65
N ASP A 83 49.05 -47.62 -4.84
CA ASP A 83 50.28 -47.01 -5.38
C ASP A 83 49.92 -45.85 -6.33
N PRO A 84 49.77 -44.61 -5.84
CA PRO A 84 49.26 -43.51 -6.66
C PRO A 84 50.26 -43.08 -7.74
N GLY A 85 51.56 -42.98 -7.44
CA GLY A 85 52.60 -42.50 -8.38
C GLY A 85 52.81 -43.35 -9.66
N GLU A 86 52.50 -44.65 -9.60
CA GLU A 86 52.47 -45.51 -10.80
C GLU A 86 51.06 -45.62 -11.41
N ALA A 87 50.04 -44.94 -10.92
CA ALA A 87 48.69 -45.07 -11.47
C ALA A 87 48.48 -44.13 -12.66
N THR A 88 47.70 -44.60 -13.64
CA THR A 88 47.13 -43.76 -14.69
C THR A 88 45.66 -43.54 -14.37
N ILE A 89 45.20 -42.30 -14.28
CA ILE A 89 43.81 -41.96 -13.91
C ILE A 89 43.14 -41.24 -15.08
N ALA A 90 41.99 -41.76 -15.52
CA ALA A 90 41.10 -41.06 -16.43
C ALA A 90 40.06 -40.27 -15.65
N ILE A 91 39.82 -39.01 -16.03
CA ILE A 91 38.90 -38.07 -15.36
C ILE A 91 37.96 -37.43 -16.39
N PRO A 92 36.67 -37.18 -16.07
CA PRO A 92 35.74 -36.54 -16.98
C PRO A 92 35.98 -35.05 -17.22
N ASP A 93 36.49 -34.27 -16.25
CA ASP A 93 36.72 -32.82 -16.40
C ASP A 93 38.22 -32.47 -16.29
N PRO A 94 38.79 -31.65 -17.21
CA PRO A 94 40.17 -31.19 -17.11
C PRO A 94 40.42 -30.26 -15.92
N ARG A 95 39.44 -29.51 -15.43
CA ARG A 95 39.59 -28.63 -14.26
C ARG A 95 39.79 -29.42 -12.97
N LEU A 96 39.17 -30.60 -12.88
CA LEU A 96 39.34 -31.49 -11.73
C LEU A 96 40.75 -32.11 -11.69
N SER A 97 41.43 -32.18 -12.84
CA SER A 97 42.80 -32.72 -12.94
C SER A 97 43.81 -31.90 -12.14
N THR A 98 43.67 -30.57 -12.12
CA THR A 98 44.56 -29.70 -11.34
C THR A 98 44.32 -29.86 -9.85
N GLY A 99 43.06 -30.00 -9.42
CA GLY A 99 42.72 -30.25 -8.03
C GLY A 99 43.25 -31.59 -7.52
N ILE A 100 43.17 -32.65 -8.33
CA ILE A 100 43.67 -33.98 -7.93
C ILE A 100 45.19 -34.01 -7.83
N ARG A 101 45.92 -33.28 -8.68
CA ARG A 101 47.38 -33.16 -8.58
C ARG A 101 47.86 -32.48 -7.30
N THR A 102 47.02 -31.67 -6.66
CA THR A 102 47.35 -31.02 -5.38
C THR A 102 47.17 -31.94 -4.16
N LEU A 103 46.62 -33.14 -4.34
CA LEU A 103 46.44 -34.11 -3.25
C LEU A 103 47.76 -34.84 -2.93
N PRO A 104 48.02 -35.14 -1.64
CA PRO A 104 49.25 -35.80 -1.22
C PRO A 104 49.40 -37.18 -1.87
N GLY A 105 50.53 -37.41 -2.55
CA GLY A 105 50.83 -38.67 -3.25
C GLY A 105 50.36 -38.74 -4.71
N PHE A 106 49.63 -37.74 -5.22
CA PHE A 106 49.13 -37.70 -6.60
C PHE A 106 49.92 -36.77 -7.55
N GLU A 107 51.03 -36.19 -7.07
CA GLU A 107 51.82 -35.17 -7.77
C GLU A 107 52.42 -35.66 -9.11
N ASP A 108 52.93 -36.90 -9.14
CA ASP A 108 53.57 -37.51 -10.32
C ASP A 108 52.62 -38.36 -11.18
N THR A 109 51.31 -38.29 -10.94
CA THR A 109 50.35 -39.21 -11.57
C THR A 109 50.02 -38.84 -13.01
N SER A 110 50.00 -39.85 -13.87
CA SER A 110 49.60 -39.69 -15.28
C SER A 110 48.08 -39.56 -15.38
N ILE A 111 47.59 -38.33 -15.46
CA ILE A 111 46.16 -38.02 -15.55
C ILE A 111 45.77 -37.75 -17.00
N TYR A 112 44.83 -38.55 -17.51
CA TYR A 112 44.11 -38.29 -18.76
C TYR A 112 42.77 -37.64 -18.44
N ALA A 113 42.59 -36.39 -18.84
CA ALA A 113 41.30 -35.73 -18.72
C ALA A 113 40.58 -35.74 -20.08
N SER A 114 39.26 -35.89 -20.07
CA SER A 114 38.48 -35.67 -21.28
C SER A 114 38.63 -34.20 -21.69
N SER A 115 39.11 -33.96 -22.90
CA SER A 115 39.37 -32.63 -23.45
C SER A 115 39.10 -32.71 -24.95
N SER A 116 38.79 -31.58 -25.58
CA SER A 116 38.52 -31.50 -27.02
C SER A 116 39.62 -32.10 -27.91
N ASN A 117 40.82 -32.30 -27.36
CA ASN A 117 41.98 -32.89 -28.03
C ASN A 117 42.10 -34.43 -27.89
N ASP A 118 41.34 -35.10 -27.00
CA ASP A 118 41.41 -36.55 -26.81
C ASP A 118 40.02 -37.22 -26.72
N PRO A 119 39.40 -37.59 -27.87
CA PRO A 119 38.05 -38.15 -27.93
C PRO A 119 37.94 -39.55 -27.32
N LYS A 120 39.06 -40.23 -27.07
CA LYS A 120 39.11 -41.62 -26.60
C LYS A 120 38.59 -41.77 -25.17
N THR A 121 38.81 -40.74 -24.35
CA THR A 121 38.34 -40.70 -22.97
C THR A 121 36.82 -40.50 -22.90
N GLU A 122 36.24 -39.73 -23.84
CA GLU A 122 34.78 -39.52 -23.92
C GLU A 122 34.02 -40.80 -24.29
N ASP A 123 34.55 -41.60 -25.22
CA ASP A 123 33.94 -42.89 -25.61
C ASP A 123 33.84 -43.86 -24.42
N ILE A 124 34.84 -43.85 -23.52
CA ILE A 124 34.81 -44.66 -22.29
C ILE A 124 33.71 -44.16 -21.34
N TYR A 125 33.62 -42.86 -21.11
CA TYR A 125 32.57 -42.30 -20.26
C TYR A 125 31.17 -42.48 -20.83
N ARG A 126 31.04 -42.46 -22.16
CA ARG A 126 29.80 -42.78 -22.86
C ARG A 126 29.39 -44.23 -22.61
N ALA A 127 30.30 -45.18 -22.78
CA ALA A 127 30.03 -46.60 -22.52
C ALA A 127 29.67 -46.86 -21.04
N ILE A 128 30.35 -46.20 -20.10
CA ILE A 128 30.03 -46.29 -18.67
C ILE A 128 28.63 -45.74 -18.38
N ARG A 129 28.23 -44.62 -19.00
CA ARG A 129 26.90 -44.03 -18.81
C ARG A 129 25.78 -44.85 -19.44
N GLU A 130 26.00 -45.39 -20.65
CA GLU A 130 25.02 -46.23 -21.35
C GLU A 130 24.74 -47.54 -20.58
N HIS A 131 25.74 -48.09 -19.89
CA HIS A 131 25.63 -49.36 -19.17
C HIS A 131 25.76 -49.25 -17.65
N LEU A 132 25.54 -48.06 -17.09
CA LEU A 132 25.75 -47.73 -15.68
C LEU A 132 24.96 -48.67 -14.75
N ASN A 133 23.71 -48.96 -15.11
CA ASN A 133 22.85 -49.89 -14.37
C ASN A 133 23.47 -51.30 -14.29
N SER A 134 24.13 -51.77 -15.34
CA SER A 134 24.76 -53.11 -15.34
C SER A 134 26.14 -53.12 -14.67
N LEU A 135 26.83 -51.98 -14.65
CA LEU A 135 28.16 -51.81 -14.06
C LEU A 135 28.12 -51.68 -12.53
N ILE A 136 27.00 -51.19 -11.97
CA ILE A 136 26.81 -51.00 -10.53
C ILE A 136 25.51 -51.73 -10.10
N PRO A 137 25.60 -53.02 -9.75
CA PRO A 137 24.44 -53.83 -9.40
C PRO A 137 23.69 -53.34 -8.15
N GLU A 138 24.39 -52.67 -7.22
CA GLU A 138 23.83 -52.19 -5.96
C GLU A 138 22.82 -51.03 -6.11
N SER A 139 22.67 -50.46 -7.31
CA SER A 139 21.87 -49.24 -7.57
C SER A 139 20.95 -49.37 -8.80
N HIS A 140 20.49 -50.59 -9.11
CA HIS A 140 19.52 -50.80 -10.20
C HIS A 140 18.24 -49.96 -9.99
N GLY A 141 17.98 -49.04 -10.92
CA GLY A 141 16.74 -48.22 -10.96
C GLY A 141 16.67 -47.06 -9.96
N THR A 142 17.67 -46.89 -9.09
CA THR A 142 17.74 -45.75 -8.14
C THR A 142 18.36 -44.49 -8.74
N PHE A 143 19.18 -44.62 -9.79
CA PHE A 143 19.89 -43.49 -10.38
C PHE A 143 18.98 -42.41 -10.95
N GLU A 144 17.88 -42.76 -11.62
CA GLU A 144 16.96 -41.77 -12.21
C GLU A 144 16.25 -40.93 -11.14
N LYS A 145 15.81 -41.57 -10.04
CA LYS A 145 15.14 -40.88 -8.93
C LYS A 145 16.10 -39.97 -8.18
N VAL A 146 17.34 -40.43 -7.96
CA VAL A 146 18.38 -39.62 -7.32
C VAL A 146 18.81 -38.47 -8.23
N ALA A 147 18.95 -38.70 -9.53
CA ALA A 147 19.23 -37.66 -10.52
C ALA A 147 18.12 -36.59 -10.55
N LEU A 148 16.85 -37.01 -10.50
CA LEU A 148 15.72 -36.08 -10.39
C LEU A 148 15.80 -35.26 -9.08
N GLY A 149 16.06 -35.92 -7.95
CA GLY A 149 16.21 -35.27 -6.64
C GLY A 149 17.34 -34.24 -6.60
N LEU A 150 18.53 -34.62 -7.12
CA LEU A 150 19.68 -33.74 -7.22
C LEU A 150 19.43 -32.59 -8.21
N SER A 151 18.77 -32.86 -9.33
CA SER A 151 18.40 -31.80 -10.28
C SER A 151 17.47 -30.78 -9.61
N HIS A 152 16.46 -31.23 -8.88
CA HIS A 152 15.56 -30.34 -8.16
C HIS A 152 16.30 -29.55 -7.07
N SER A 153 17.25 -30.15 -6.37
CA SER A 153 18.00 -29.47 -5.31
C SER A 153 18.97 -28.43 -5.87
N VAL A 154 19.70 -28.74 -6.93
CA VAL A 154 20.57 -27.80 -7.64
C VAL A 154 19.76 -26.63 -8.23
N HIS A 155 18.63 -26.92 -8.88
CA HIS A 155 17.76 -25.86 -9.40
C HIS A 155 17.12 -25.06 -8.27
N ARG A 156 16.72 -25.67 -7.15
CA ARG A 156 16.25 -24.91 -5.99
C ARG A 156 17.35 -24.05 -5.39
N HIS A 157 18.61 -24.49 -5.37
CA HIS A 157 19.71 -23.66 -4.89
C HIS A 157 19.92 -22.44 -5.79
N LYS A 158 19.95 -22.63 -7.11
CA LYS A 158 19.99 -21.53 -8.08
C LYS A 158 18.75 -20.61 -7.99
N LEU A 159 17.56 -21.19 -7.84
CA LEU A 159 16.30 -20.45 -7.75
C LEU A 159 16.03 -19.82 -6.37
N LYS A 160 16.59 -20.34 -5.29
CA LYS A 160 16.54 -19.70 -3.96
C LYS A 160 17.23 -18.34 -3.99
N PHE A 161 18.16 -18.15 -4.92
CA PHE A 161 18.76 -16.85 -5.22
C PHE A 161 17.79 -15.94 -5.99
N SER A 162 16.91 -16.50 -6.85
CA SER A 162 15.91 -15.72 -7.58
C SER A 162 14.77 -15.23 -6.68
N ALA A 163 14.59 -13.91 -6.59
CA ALA A 163 13.54 -13.22 -5.82
C ALA A 163 12.10 -13.46 -6.33
N ASP A 164 11.94 -14.20 -7.43
CA ASP A 164 10.72 -14.29 -8.23
C ASP A 164 9.49 -14.91 -7.55
N LYS A 165 9.65 -15.68 -6.47
CA LYS A 165 8.54 -16.41 -5.82
C LYS A 165 8.06 -15.80 -4.50
N VAL A 166 8.64 -14.68 -4.08
CA VAL A 166 8.27 -14.02 -2.81
C VAL A 166 6.96 -13.23 -2.95
N ASP A 167 6.58 -12.84 -4.17
CA ASP A 167 5.38 -12.06 -4.48
C ASP A 167 4.05 -12.82 -4.24
N VAL A 168 4.04 -14.15 -4.40
CA VAL A 168 2.86 -14.99 -4.12
C VAL A 168 2.39 -14.85 -2.67
N MET A 169 3.32 -14.79 -1.72
CA MET A 169 2.99 -14.64 -0.29
C MET A 169 2.34 -13.28 0.00
N VAL A 170 2.83 -12.21 -0.66
CA VAL A 170 2.27 -10.86 -0.55
C VAL A 170 0.82 -10.83 -1.05
N ILE A 171 0.55 -11.50 -2.18
CA ILE A 171 -0.81 -11.56 -2.75
C ILE A 171 -1.78 -12.25 -1.80
N GLN A 172 -1.37 -13.36 -1.17
CA GLN A 172 -2.20 -14.06 -0.19
C GLN A 172 -2.42 -13.23 1.08
N ALA A 173 -1.37 -12.58 1.59
CA ALA A 173 -1.47 -11.74 2.77
C ALA A 173 -2.45 -10.55 2.57
N VAL A 174 -2.44 -9.91 1.40
CA VAL A 174 -3.37 -8.81 1.10
C VAL A 174 -4.82 -9.28 1.05
N LYS A 175 -5.08 -10.42 0.38
CA LYS A 175 -6.44 -10.99 0.33
C LYS A 175 -6.93 -11.35 1.72
N LEU A 176 -6.06 -11.96 2.53
CA LEU A 176 -6.38 -12.27 3.92
C LEU A 176 -6.73 -11.02 4.73
N ILE A 177 -5.99 -9.91 4.57
CA ILE A 177 -6.34 -8.64 5.24
C ILE A 177 -7.73 -8.14 4.80
N GLU A 178 -8.06 -8.21 3.50
CA GLU A 178 -9.37 -7.77 3.01
C GLU A 178 -10.52 -8.65 3.53
N ASP A 179 -10.30 -9.96 3.60
CA ASP A 179 -11.27 -10.92 4.15
C ASP A 179 -11.44 -10.71 5.67
N MET A 180 -10.33 -10.53 6.40
CA MET A 180 -10.34 -10.24 7.83
C MET A 180 -11.06 -8.93 8.16
N ASP A 181 -10.82 -7.85 7.41
CA ASP A 181 -11.51 -6.57 7.64
C ASP A 181 -13.04 -6.73 7.47
N ARG A 182 -13.48 -7.56 6.53
CA ARG A 182 -14.90 -7.87 6.33
C ARG A 182 -15.47 -8.72 7.48
N GLU A 183 -14.77 -9.78 7.87
CA GLU A 183 -15.20 -10.70 8.93
C GLU A 183 -15.20 -10.02 10.29
N LEU A 184 -14.16 -9.24 10.62
CA LEU A 184 -14.06 -8.47 11.85
C LEU A 184 -15.26 -7.52 11.98
N ASN A 185 -15.64 -6.83 10.91
CA ASN A 185 -16.81 -5.96 10.94
C ASN A 185 -18.12 -6.75 11.16
N VAL A 186 -18.27 -7.93 10.57
CA VAL A 186 -19.45 -8.78 10.77
C VAL A 186 -19.52 -9.30 12.21
N TYR A 187 -18.41 -9.79 12.75
CA TYR A 187 -18.34 -10.26 14.14
C TYR A 187 -18.55 -9.12 15.13
N ALA A 188 -17.92 -7.96 14.90
CA ALA A 188 -18.10 -6.78 15.73
C ALA A 188 -19.57 -6.32 15.78
N MET A 189 -20.25 -6.22 14.63
CA MET A 189 -21.66 -5.86 14.60
C MET A 189 -22.52 -6.92 15.29
N ARG A 190 -22.18 -8.21 15.14
CA ARG A 190 -22.87 -9.29 15.85
C ARG A 190 -22.71 -9.18 17.37
N THR A 191 -21.51 -8.91 17.88
CA THR A 191 -21.24 -8.72 19.31
C THR A 191 -22.04 -7.54 19.86
N ARG A 192 -22.16 -6.44 19.10
CA ARG A 192 -22.96 -5.26 19.48
C ARG A 192 -24.45 -5.54 19.54
N GLU A 193 -24.98 -6.25 18.55
CA GLU A 193 -26.39 -6.65 18.55
C GLU A 193 -26.71 -7.61 19.69
N TRP A 194 -25.80 -8.55 19.99
CA TRP A 194 -25.99 -9.56 21.03
C TRP A 194 -25.92 -8.95 22.43
N TYR A 195 -24.85 -8.19 22.74
CA TYR A 195 -24.72 -7.52 24.03
C TYR A 195 -25.68 -6.31 24.16
N GLY A 196 -26.17 -5.77 23.04
CA GLY A 196 -27.16 -4.70 23.02
C GLY A 196 -28.49 -5.05 23.70
N TRP A 197 -28.80 -6.34 23.88
CA TRP A 197 -29.94 -6.77 24.71
C TRP A 197 -29.71 -6.49 26.20
N HIS A 198 -28.47 -6.67 26.68
CA HIS A 198 -28.09 -6.40 28.07
C HIS A 198 -27.85 -4.91 28.34
N PHE A 199 -27.15 -4.25 27.42
CA PHE A 199 -26.73 -2.85 27.59
C PHE A 199 -26.78 -2.08 26.27
N PRO A 200 -27.97 -1.60 25.86
CA PRO A 200 -28.16 -0.95 24.56
C PRO A 200 -27.49 0.43 24.45
N GLU A 201 -27.33 1.17 25.56
CA GLU A 201 -26.76 2.52 25.54
C GLU A 201 -25.26 2.51 25.24
N MET A 202 -24.54 1.45 25.62
CA MET A 202 -23.11 1.29 25.31
C MET A 202 -22.82 1.35 23.82
N SER A 203 -23.71 0.79 22.98
CA SER A 203 -23.56 0.83 21.53
C SER A 203 -23.77 2.24 20.94
N LYS A 204 -24.34 3.19 21.69
CA LYS A 204 -24.41 4.60 21.25
C LYS A 204 -23.21 5.42 21.72
N LEU A 205 -22.66 5.08 22.90
CA LEU A 205 -21.53 5.77 23.50
C LEU A 205 -20.20 5.41 22.83
N ILE A 206 -19.96 4.13 22.55
CA ILE A 206 -18.69 3.64 22.02
C ILE A 206 -18.85 3.32 20.53
N SER A 207 -18.25 4.10 19.64
CA SER A 207 -18.28 3.81 18.19
C SER A 207 -17.28 2.73 17.77
N ASP A 208 -16.13 2.66 18.44
CA ASP A 208 -15.09 1.69 18.11
C ASP A 208 -15.48 0.26 18.50
N HIS A 209 -15.22 -0.68 17.62
CA HIS A 209 -15.61 -2.08 17.75
C HIS A 209 -14.67 -2.87 18.66
N VAL A 210 -13.37 -2.55 18.61
CA VAL A 210 -12.37 -3.21 19.44
C VAL A 210 -12.53 -2.74 20.88
N ALA A 211 -12.59 -1.42 21.13
CA ALA A 211 -12.86 -0.88 22.45
C ALA A 211 -14.18 -1.41 23.05
N TYR A 212 -15.25 -1.52 22.24
CA TYR A 212 -16.52 -2.10 22.69
C TYR A 212 -16.37 -3.55 23.17
N SER A 213 -15.59 -4.36 22.46
CA SER A 213 -15.34 -5.76 22.80
C SER A 213 -14.46 -5.87 24.05
N SER A 214 -13.44 -5.00 24.20
CA SER A 214 -12.59 -4.97 25.40
C SER A 214 -13.37 -4.60 26.67
N VAL A 215 -14.34 -3.68 26.57
CA VAL A 215 -15.19 -3.30 27.70
C VAL A 215 -16.09 -4.45 28.17
N ILE A 216 -16.59 -5.27 27.23
CA ILE A 216 -17.37 -6.47 27.56
C ILE A 216 -16.51 -7.48 28.31
N LEU A 217 -15.23 -7.61 27.94
CA LEU A 217 -14.29 -8.52 28.59
C LEU A 217 -13.93 -8.07 30.01
N THR A 218 -13.79 -6.76 30.24
CA THR A 218 -13.41 -6.23 31.56
C THR A 218 -14.58 -6.12 32.53
N ALA A 219 -15.73 -5.60 32.08
CA ALA A 219 -16.86 -5.33 32.97
C ALA A 219 -17.87 -6.50 33.04
N GLY A 220 -18.02 -7.28 31.97
CA GLY A 220 -18.98 -8.38 31.90
C GLY A 220 -20.43 -7.92 32.07
N ARG A 221 -20.97 -8.02 33.29
CA ARG A 221 -22.34 -7.62 33.65
C ARG A 221 -22.42 -6.15 34.03
N ARG A 222 -23.60 -5.55 33.90
CA ARG A 222 -23.90 -4.19 34.42
C ARG A 222 -23.47 -4.00 35.88
N ASP A 223 -23.66 -5.03 36.71
CA ASP A 223 -23.30 -5.02 38.13
C ASP A 223 -21.78 -4.85 38.36
N GLY A 224 -20.95 -5.25 37.40
CA GLY A 224 -19.49 -5.16 37.46
C GLY A 224 -18.92 -3.82 36.98
N PHE A 225 -19.70 -2.96 36.32
CA PHE A 225 -19.22 -1.65 35.83
C PHE A 225 -18.76 -0.65 36.90
N PRO A 226 -19.35 -0.55 38.11
CA PRO A 226 -18.84 0.37 39.12
C PRO A 226 -17.43 -0.01 39.58
N GLU A 227 -17.17 -1.31 39.75
CA GLU A 227 -15.89 -1.85 40.23
C GLU A 227 -14.83 -2.03 39.12
N ALA A 228 -15.25 -2.20 37.86
CA ALA A 228 -14.34 -2.41 36.75
C ALA A 228 -13.49 -1.17 36.43
N ASP A 229 -12.20 -1.41 36.19
CA ASP A 229 -11.28 -0.42 35.65
C ASP A 229 -11.39 -0.38 34.12
N LEU A 230 -11.86 0.75 33.59
CA LEU A 230 -12.08 0.96 32.16
C LEU A 230 -11.02 1.90 31.55
N THR A 231 -10.06 2.36 32.35
CA THR A 231 -9.08 3.39 31.97
C THR A 231 -8.13 2.91 30.86
N GLU A 232 -7.86 1.61 30.80
CA GLU A 232 -7.02 1.01 29.75
C GLU A 232 -7.75 0.93 28.39
N CYS A 233 -9.08 0.85 28.39
CA CYS A 233 -9.88 0.59 27.20
C CYS A 233 -10.47 1.87 26.58
N LEU A 234 -10.78 2.87 27.41
CA LEU A 234 -11.53 4.05 27.02
C LEU A 234 -10.94 5.31 27.68
N PRO A 235 -11.06 6.48 27.01
CA PRO A 235 -10.85 7.77 27.68
C PRO A 235 -11.79 7.94 28.88
N GLU A 236 -11.30 8.61 29.92
CA GLU A 236 -11.99 8.81 31.21
C GLU A 236 -13.40 9.40 31.05
N GLU A 237 -13.56 10.42 30.18
CA GLU A 237 -14.87 11.04 29.88
C GLU A 237 -15.91 10.03 29.38
N ILE A 238 -15.49 9.09 28.52
CA ILE A 238 -16.39 8.07 27.96
C ILE A 238 -16.63 6.97 28.98
N ALA A 239 -15.61 6.61 29.77
CA ALA A 239 -15.73 5.61 30.83
C ALA A 239 -16.75 6.03 31.91
N GLU A 240 -16.72 7.28 32.38
CA GLU A 240 -17.71 7.81 33.34
C GLU A 240 -19.14 7.84 32.74
N ALA A 241 -19.26 8.21 31.47
CA ALA A 241 -20.54 8.19 30.76
C ALA A 241 -21.09 6.74 30.63
N VAL A 242 -20.23 5.76 30.44
CA VAL A 242 -20.63 4.34 30.39
C VAL A 242 -21.03 3.83 31.78
N LYS A 243 -20.30 4.19 32.85
CA LYS A 243 -20.66 3.82 34.24
C LYS A 243 -22.01 4.41 34.66
N SER A 244 -22.23 5.70 34.41
CA SER A 244 -23.52 6.34 34.69
C SER A 244 -24.67 5.79 33.84
N ALA A 245 -24.40 5.43 32.58
CA ALA A 245 -25.40 4.75 31.75
C ALA A 245 -25.72 3.34 32.25
N ALA A 246 -24.75 2.61 32.80
CA ALA A 246 -24.97 1.27 33.34
C ALA A 246 -25.96 1.26 34.51
N GLU A 247 -25.92 2.27 35.39
CA GLU A 247 -26.84 2.42 36.53
C GLU A 247 -28.30 2.68 36.10
N ILE A 248 -28.50 3.42 35.01
CA ILE A 248 -29.83 3.87 34.56
C ILE A 248 -30.36 2.98 33.42
N SER A 249 -29.61 1.93 33.05
CA SER A 249 -29.82 1.24 31.79
C SER A 249 -31.14 0.48 31.70
N MET A 250 -31.80 0.60 30.54
CA MET A 250 -33.07 -0.10 30.25
C MET A 250 -32.90 -1.55 29.76
N GLY A 251 -31.67 -2.07 29.68
CA GLY A 251 -31.42 -3.41 29.16
C GLY A 251 -31.93 -4.54 30.08
N THR A 252 -32.05 -5.74 29.51
CA THR A 252 -32.54 -6.93 30.22
C THR A 252 -31.41 -7.66 30.94
N ASP A 253 -31.70 -8.28 32.06
CA ASP A 253 -30.72 -9.16 32.71
C ASP A 253 -30.54 -10.45 31.91
N ILE A 254 -29.28 -10.87 31.78
CA ILE A 254 -28.87 -12.04 31.01
C ILE A 254 -28.34 -13.11 31.96
N SER A 255 -28.46 -14.38 31.58
CA SER A 255 -27.90 -15.50 32.33
C SER A 255 -26.38 -15.53 32.27
N ASP A 256 -25.73 -16.12 33.29
CA ASP A 256 -24.27 -16.18 33.33
C ASP A 256 -23.69 -17.01 32.16
N GLU A 257 -24.39 -18.09 31.75
CA GLU A 257 -24.02 -18.90 30.57
C GLU A 257 -24.03 -18.09 29.26
N ASP A 258 -25.02 -17.21 29.09
CA ASP A 258 -25.13 -16.37 27.91
C ASP A 258 -24.08 -15.25 27.90
N ILE A 259 -23.76 -14.68 29.06
CA ILE A 259 -22.69 -13.67 29.20
C ILE A 259 -21.33 -14.25 28.89
N GLU A 260 -21.02 -15.46 29.37
CA GLU A 260 -19.78 -16.16 29.05
C GLU A 260 -19.62 -16.33 27.52
N ASN A 261 -20.69 -16.71 26.83
CA ASN A 261 -20.66 -16.85 25.37
C ASN A 261 -20.43 -15.51 24.64
N VAL A 262 -21.03 -14.42 25.14
CA VAL A 262 -20.82 -13.07 24.58
C VAL A 262 -19.38 -12.60 24.84
N GLN A 263 -18.83 -12.87 26.02
CA GLN A 263 -17.44 -12.57 26.35
C GLN A 263 -16.47 -13.39 25.49
N LEU A 264 -16.74 -14.67 25.24
CA LEU A 264 -15.94 -15.49 24.32
C LEU A 264 -15.94 -14.89 22.91
N LEU A 265 -17.10 -14.45 22.41
CA LEU A 265 -17.17 -13.77 21.10
C LEU A 265 -16.38 -12.45 21.10
N ALA A 266 -16.48 -11.66 22.17
CA ALA A 266 -15.72 -10.42 22.33
C ALA A 266 -14.20 -10.69 22.35
N ALA A 267 -13.76 -11.74 23.05
CA ALA A 267 -12.37 -12.19 23.08
C ALA A 267 -11.88 -12.57 21.67
N GLN A 268 -12.71 -13.28 20.90
CA GLN A 268 -12.38 -13.58 19.50
C GLN A 268 -12.22 -12.31 18.68
N VAL A 269 -13.11 -11.31 18.78
CA VAL A 269 -12.98 -10.05 18.03
C VAL A 269 -11.66 -9.33 18.35
N VAL A 270 -11.25 -9.30 19.63
CA VAL A 270 -9.96 -8.71 20.04
C VAL A 270 -8.79 -9.49 19.45
N GLN A 271 -8.79 -10.83 19.56
CA GLN A 271 -7.75 -11.69 18.98
C GLN A 271 -7.66 -11.54 17.45
N TYR A 272 -8.79 -11.44 16.74
CA TYR A 272 -8.82 -11.20 15.30
C TYR A 272 -8.23 -9.83 14.94
N SER A 273 -8.49 -8.80 15.74
CA SER A 273 -7.90 -7.47 15.57
C SER A 273 -6.38 -7.49 15.74
N GLU A 274 -5.89 -8.16 16.78
CA GLU A 274 -4.45 -8.34 17.03
C GLU A 274 -3.78 -9.10 15.88
N TYR A 275 -4.38 -10.22 15.44
CA TYR A 275 -3.87 -10.99 14.32
C TYR A 275 -3.85 -10.16 13.02
N ARG A 276 -4.86 -9.32 12.79
CA ARG A 276 -4.92 -8.38 11.65
C ARG A 276 -3.78 -7.35 11.70
N ALA A 277 -3.43 -6.87 12.89
CA ALA A 277 -2.27 -5.99 13.09
C ALA A 277 -0.94 -6.73 12.82
N GLN A 278 -0.80 -7.97 13.30
CA GLN A 278 0.38 -8.80 13.04
C GLN A 278 0.58 -9.07 11.54
N ILE A 279 -0.47 -9.41 10.80
CA ILE A 279 -0.39 -9.62 9.35
C ILE A 279 -0.05 -8.31 8.63
N SER A 280 -0.56 -7.17 9.10
CA SER A 280 -0.21 -5.86 8.53
C SER A 280 1.29 -5.57 8.67
N ASN A 281 1.86 -5.80 9.86
CA ASN A 281 3.30 -5.65 10.11
C ASN A 281 4.14 -6.63 9.28
N PHE A 282 3.68 -7.89 9.17
CA PHE A 282 4.31 -8.87 8.30
C PHE A 282 4.33 -8.43 6.83
N LEU A 283 3.20 -7.90 6.33
CA LEU A 283 3.08 -7.42 4.97
C LEU A 283 3.96 -6.20 4.71
N GLU A 284 4.06 -5.28 5.67
CA GLU A 284 4.95 -4.11 5.60
C GLU A 284 6.42 -4.54 5.47
N ASN A 285 6.91 -5.39 6.37
CA ASN A 285 8.28 -5.91 6.32
C ASN A 285 8.56 -6.66 5.02
N ARG A 286 7.59 -7.48 4.57
CA ARG A 286 7.73 -8.25 3.33
C ARG A 286 7.75 -7.35 2.09
N MET A 287 6.96 -6.29 2.08
CA MET A 287 6.92 -5.35 0.96
C MET A 287 8.19 -4.49 0.90
N GLN A 288 8.72 -4.06 2.04
CA GLN A 288 9.99 -3.33 2.09
C GLN A 288 11.14 -4.19 1.53
N ALA A 289 11.17 -5.48 1.86
CA ALA A 289 12.17 -6.42 1.32
C ALA A 289 11.97 -6.72 -0.18
N LEU A 290 10.72 -6.76 -0.67
CA LEU A 290 10.41 -7.11 -2.07
C LEU A 290 10.53 -5.92 -3.03
N ALA A 291 9.93 -4.78 -2.67
CA ALA A 291 9.79 -3.61 -3.54
C ALA A 291 9.95 -2.31 -2.72
N PRO A 292 11.19 -1.97 -2.33
CA PRO A 292 11.46 -0.80 -1.49
C PRO A 292 11.12 0.52 -2.19
N ASN A 293 11.37 0.66 -3.50
CA ASN A 293 11.05 1.89 -4.23
C ASN A 293 9.54 2.08 -4.40
N LEU A 294 8.80 1.00 -4.68
CA LEU A 294 7.33 1.04 -4.74
C LEU A 294 6.73 1.45 -3.38
N THR A 295 7.24 0.86 -2.30
CA THR A 295 6.80 1.15 -0.92
C THR A 295 7.05 2.60 -0.56
N ALA A 296 8.24 3.13 -0.86
CA ALA A 296 8.57 4.53 -0.64
C ALA A 296 7.64 5.48 -1.42
N LEU A 297 7.19 5.12 -2.62
CA LEU A 297 6.34 5.99 -3.45
C LEU A 297 4.85 5.98 -3.06
N VAL A 298 4.26 4.80 -2.89
CA VAL A 298 2.79 4.65 -2.76
C VAL A 298 2.37 4.19 -1.36
N GLY A 299 3.29 3.62 -0.59
CA GLY A 299 3.03 2.91 0.66
C GLY A 299 2.83 1.41 0.44
N TRP A 300 3.08 0.61 1.48
CA TRP A 300 3.08 -0.85 1.40
C TRP A 300 1.70 -1.41 1.06
N LEU A 301 0.63 -0.92 1.68
CA LEU A 301 -0.73 -1.45 1.47
C LEU A 301 -1.21 -1.26 0.03
N VAL A 302 -1.01 -0.05 -0.52
CA VAL A 302 -1.43 0.27 -1.89
C VAL A 302 -0.53 -0.47 -2.90
N GLY A 303 0.78 -0.54 -2.65
CA GLY A 303 1.70 -1.34 -3.46
C GLY A 303 1.29 -2.82 -3.50
N ALA A 304 0.93 -3.39 -2.36
CA ALA A 304 0.48 -4.77 -2.25
C ALA A 304 -0.82 -5.02 -3.02
N LYS A 305 -1.79 -4.10 -2.96
CA LYS A 305 -3.03 -4.17 -3.75
C LYS A 305 -2.77 -4.09 -5.26
N LEU A 306 -1.80 -3.28 -5.71
CA LEU A 306 -1.41 -3.22 -7.12
C LEU A 306 -0.81 -4.56 -7.61
N ILE A 307 0.03 -5.19 -6.79
CA ILE A 307 0.61 -6.52 -7.09
C ILE A 307 -0.49 -7.58 -7.08
N ALA A 308 -1.39 -7.57 -6.09
CA ALA A 308 -2.50 -8.52 -6.00
C ALA A 308 -3.46 -8.45 -7.21
N HIS A 309 -3.73 -7.24 -7.72
CA HIS A 309 -4.57 -7.05 -8.89
C HIS A 309 -3.91 -7.54 -10.20
N THR A 310 -2.58 -7.45 -10.31
CA THR A 310 -1.84 -7.88 -11.52
C THR A 310 -1.36 -9.32 -11.47
N GLY A 311 -1.30 -9.92 -10.29
CA GLY A 311 -0.98 -11.33 -10.04
C GLY A 311 0.52 -11.63 -9.87
N SER A 312 1.42 -10.72 -10.26
CA SER A 312 2.87 -10.83 -10.00
C SER A 312 3.55 -9.47 -10.11
N LEU A 313 4.65 -9.28 -9.39
CA LEU A 313 5.46 -8.07 -9.45
C LEU A 313 5.99 -7.81 -10.87
N LYS A 314 6.42 -8.87 -11.59
CA LYS A 314 6.92 -8.76 -12.97
C LYS A 314 5.85 -8.29 -13.95
N SER A 315 4.63 -8.84 -13.82
CA SER A 315 3.48 -8.43 -14.64
C SER A 315 3.13 -6.95 -14.43
N LEU A 316 3.18 -6.49 -13.17
CA LEU A 316 2.99 -5.08 -12.85
C LEU A 316 4.10 -4.21 -13.49
N ALA A 317 5.36 -4.66 -13.49
CA ALA A 317 6.50 -3.90 -14.04
C ALA A 317 6.40 -3.70 -15.57
N LEU A 318 5.83 -4.69 -16.27
CA LEU A 318 5.56 -4.62 -17.71
C LEU A 318 4.40 -3.68 -18.04
N SER A 319 3.50 -3.44 -17.10
CA SER A 319 2.35 -2.55 -17.30
C SER A 319 2.81 -1.09 -17.49
N PRO A 320 2.19 -0.32 -18.42
CA PRO A 320 2.53 1.08 -18.60
C PRO A 320 1.95 1.94 -17.47
N ALA A 321 2.55 3.11 -17.24
CA ALA A 321 2.13 4.05 -16.20
C ALA A 321 0.64 4.45 -16.27
N SER A 322 0.08 4.59 -17.47
CA SER A 322 -1.35 4.89 -17.66
C SER A 322 -2.27 3.78 -17.18
N THR A 323 -1.83 2.51 -17.29
CA THR A 323 -2.58 1.35 -16.77
C THR A 323 -2.50 1.31 -15.25
N ILE A 324 -1.31 1.52 -14.68
CA ILE A 324 -1.12 1.57 -13.22
C ILE A 324 -1.96 2.71 -12.60
N GLN A 325 -2.12 3.84 -13.29
CA GLN A 325 -2.96 4.96 -12.86
C GLN A 325 -4.43 4.58 -12.62
N ILE A 326 -4.99 3.74 -13.49
CA ILE A 326 -6.43 3.39 -13.53
C ILE A 326 -6.72 1.97 -13.05
N LEU A 327 -5.70 1.25 -12.57
CA LEU A 327 -5.81 -0.12 -12.07
C LEU A 327 -6.86 -0.22 -10.95
N GLY A 328 -7.76 -1.20 -11.02
CA GLY A 328 -8.89 -1.36 -10.10
C GLY A 328 -10.15 -0.53 -10.44
N ALA A 329 -10.09 0.44 -11.36
CA ALA A 329 -11.26 1.17 -11.86
C ALA A 329 -11.77 0.65 -13.22
N GLU A 330 -11.43 -0.59 -13.57
CA GLU A 330 -11.62 -1.17 -14.90
C GLU A 330 -13.10 -1.22 -15.33
N LYS A 331 -14.01 -1.59 -14.41
CA LYS A 331 -15.45 -1.62 -14.68
C LYS A 331 -15.97 -0.24 -15.12
N ALA A 332 -15.54 0.82 -14.45
CA ALA A 332 -15.92 2.19 -14.79
C ALA A 332 -15.24 2.66 -16.08
N LEU A 333 -13.97 2.29 -16.29
CA LEU A 333 -13.21 2.59 -17.49
C LEU A 333 -13.86 2.00 -18.74
N PHE A 334 -14.13 0.69 -18.75
CA PHE A 334 -14.71 0.02 -19.90
C PHE A 334 -16.14 0.47 -20.18
N ARG A 335 -16.92 0.79 -19.14
CA ARG A 335 -18.24 1.42 -19.30
C ARG A 335 -18.13 2.78 -19.99
N ALA A 336 -17.22 3.64 -19.54
CA ALA A 336 -17.00 4.96 -20.12
C ALA A 336 -16.52 4.88 -21.57
N LEU A 337 -15.60 3.97 -21.90
CA LEU A 337 -15.12 3.77 -23.28
C LEU A 337 -16.24 3.30 -24.22
N LYS A 338 -17.07 2.35 -23.78
CA LYS A 338 -18.21 1.87 -24.58
C LYS A 338 -19.25 2.96 -24.85
N THR A 339 -19.52 3.79 -23.84
CA THR A 339 -20.53 4.87 -23.90
C THR A 339 -19.96 6.21 -24.37
N LYS A 340 -18.66 6.28 -24.72
CA LYS A 340 -17.91 7.51 -25.04
C LYS A 340 -18.05 8.59 -23.96
N HIS A 341 -18.15 8.18 -22.70
CA HIS A 341 -18.18 9.06 -21.54
C HIS A 341 -16.77 9.34 -21.00
N ASN A 342 -16.66 10.27 -20.06
CA ASN A 342 -15.37 10.59 -19.44
C ASN A 342 -14.81 9.40 -18.65
N THR A 343 -13.55 9.04 -18.91
CA THR A 343 -12.87 7.94 -18.23
C THR A 343 -12.50 8.30 -16.78
N PRO A 344 -12.43 7.31 -15.87
CA PRO A 344 -11.93 7.54 -14.52
C PRO A 344 -10.48 8.06 -14.54
N LYS A 345 -10.13 8.90 -13.56
CA LYS A 345 -8.81 9.56 -13.47
C LYS A 345 -7.82 8.81 -12.57
N TYR A 346 -8.30 7.89 -11.74
CA TYR A 346 -7.53 7.15 -10.75
C TYR A 346 -8.24 5.83 -10.45
N GLY A 347 -7.49 4.83 -10.00
CA GLY A 347 -7.99 3.59 -9.43
C GLY A 347 -7.46 3.38 -8.02
N ILE A 348 -6.79 2.25 -7.77
CA ILE A 348 -6.22 1.87 -6.45
C ILE A 348 -5.26 2.95 -5.91
N ILE A 349 -4.53 3.63 -6.80
CA ILE A 349 -3.61 4.74 -6.46
C ILE A 349 -4.31 5.90 -5.72
N TYR A 350 -5.64 6.04 -5.80
CA TYR A 350 -6.38 7.08 -5.09
C TYR A 350 -6.13 7.05 -3.57
N ASN A 351 -5.95 5.86 -2.99
CA ASN A 351 -5.74 5.66 -1.56
C ASN A 351 -4.28 5.89 -1.11
N SER A 352 -3.39 6.27 -2.02
CA SER A 352 -2.01 6.67 -1.68
C SER A 352 -2.00 7.98 -0.89
N SER A 353 -1.04 8.12 0.03
CA SER A 353 -0.89 9.32 0.86
C SER A 353 -0.73 10.61 0.03
N LEU A 354 0.11 10.58 -1.01
CA LEU A 354 0.38 11.73 -1.88
C LEU A 354 -0.87 12.21 -2.65
N VAL A 355 -1.73 11.29 -3.10
CA VAL A 355 -2.97 11.65 -3.80
C VAL A 355 -4.06 12.06 -2.81
N GLY A 356 -4.09 11.46 -1.62
CA GLY A 356 -4.99 11.81 -0.52
C GLY A 356 -4.83 13.26 -0.05
N GLN A 357 -3.59 13.73 0.06
CA GLN A 357 -3.26 15.10 0.48
C GLN A 357 -3.62 16.18 -0.56
N ALA A 358 -3.68 15.83 -1.85
CA ALA A 358 -3.87 16.80 -2.91
C ALA A 358 -5.31 17.33 -2.99
N SER A 359 -5.48 18.59 -3.38
CA SER A 359 -6.81 19.18 -3.63
C SER A 359 -7.52 18.51 -4.82
N GLN A 360 -8.86 18.45 -4.82
CA GLN A 360 -9.66 17.69 -5.81
C GLN A 360 -9.34 18.03 -7.27
N LYS A 361 -8.98 19.29 -7.57
CA LYS A 361 -8.58 19.75 -8.92
C LYS A 361 -7.20 19.23 -9.32
N VAL A 362 -6.31 19.06 -8.35
CA VAL A 362 -4.90 18.68 -8.54
C VAL A 362 -4.70 17.17 -8.42
N LYS A 363 -5.58 16.44 -7.71
CA LYS A 363 -5.53 14.97 -7.54
C LYS A 363 -5.25 14.21 -8.82
N GLY A 364 -5.97 14.51 -9.91
CA GLY A 364 -5.76 13.84 -11.20
C GLY A 364 -4.39 14.11 -11.85
N LYS A 365 -3.79 15.28 -11.60
CA LYS A 365 -2.44 15.63 -12.08
C LYS A 365 -1.38 14.86 -11.28
N ILE A 366 -1.55 14.82 -9.96
CA ILE A 366 -0.63 14.12 -9.05
C ILE A 366 -0.71 12.62 -9.26
N ALA A 367 -1.91 12.04 -9.37
CA ALA A 367 -2.08 10.60 -9.65
C ALA A 367 -1.36 10.17 -10.93
N ARG A 368 -1.38 10.99 -11.99
CA ARG A 368 -0.64 10.72 -13.24
C ARG A 368 0.87 10.78 -13.04
N MET A 369 1.38 11.80 -12.35
CA MET A 369 2.81 11.95 -12.09
C MET A 369 3.32 10.84 -11.17
N LEU A 370 2.54 10.49 -10.14
CA LEU A 370 2.83 9.38 -9.24
C LEU A 370 2.85 8.07 -10.01
N ALA A 371 1.82 7.76 -10.80
CA ALA A 371 1.79 6.53 -11.61
C ALA A 371 2.99 6.40 -12.57
N ALA A 372 3.48 7.52 -13.11
CA ALA A 372 4.67 7.54 -13.95
C ALA A 372 5.94 7.23 -13.15
N LYS A 373 6.09 7.77 -11.94
CA LYS A 373 7.24 7.49 -11.08
C LYS A 373 7.20 6.10 -10.46
N THR A 374 6.02 5.60 -10.12
CA THR A 374 5.84 4.23 -9.63
C THR A 374 6.16 3.21 -10.71
N ALA A 375 5.80 3.46 -11.97
CA ALA A 375 6.18 2.57 -13.07
C ALA A 375 7.69 2.45 -13.21
N LEU A 376 8.43 3.55 -13.01
CA LEU A 376 9.89 3.54 -13.03
C LEU A 376 10.47 2.81 -11.81
N GLY A 377 10.01 3.14 -10.60
CA GLY A 377 10.51 2.53 -9.37
C GLY A 377 10.25 1.03 -9.32
N LEU A 378 9.07 0.62 -9.77
CA LEU A 378 8.69 -0.79 -9.87
C LEU A 378 9.55 -1.58 -10.85
N ARG A 379 9.95 -0.99 -11.98
CA ARG A 379 10.85 -1.65 -12.93
C ARG A 379 12.25 -1.81 -12.37
N ILE A 380 12.71 -0.84 -11.58
CA ILE A 380 13.98 -0.93 -10.86
C ILE A 380 13.88 -2.06 -9.81
N ASP A 381 12.81 -2.10 -9.02
CA ASP A 381 12.60 -3.16 -8.01
C ASP A 381 12.51 -4.57 -8.66
N ALA A 382 11.80 -4.71 -9.77
CA ALA A 382 11.55 -6.00 -10.40
C ALA A 382 12.69 -6.52 -11.31
N LEU A 383 13.46 -5.63 -11.92
CA LEU A 383 14.50 -5.98 -12.91
C LEU A 383 15.92 -5.63 -12.44
N GLY A 384 16.08 -4.79 -11.42
CA GLY A 384 17.38 -4.36 -10.89
C GLY A 384 18.26 -5.52 -10.40
N PRO A 385 17.75 -6.44 -9.56
CA PRO A 385 18.52 -7.60 -9.12
C PRO A 385 18.99 -8.48 -10.29
N LEU A 386 18.14 -8.67 -11.31
CA LEU A 386 18.46 -9.48 -12.49
C LEU A 386 19.63 -8.90 -13.29
N MET A 387 19.76 -7.57 -13.36
CA MET A 387 20.88 -6.92 -14.04
C MET A 387 22.20 -7.00 -13.25
N ASN A 388 22.14 -7.13 -11.92
CA ASN A 388 23.33 -7.22 -11.09
C ASN A 388 23.93 -8.63 -11.10
N GLU A 389 23.08 -9.68 -11.17
CA GLU A 389 23.53 -11.09 -11.27
C GLU A 389 24.30 -11.38 -12.58
N ASP A 390 23.93 -10.76 -13.71
CA ASP A 390 24.63 -10.96 -15.00
C ASP A 390 26.01 -10.27 -15.06
N ASN A 391 26.31 -9.34 -14.14
CA ASN A 391 27.56 -8.56 -14.10
C ASN A 391 28.55 -9.06 -13.04
N GLU A 392 28.34 -10.24 -12.45
CA GLU A 392 29.25 -10.83 -11.47
C GLU A 392 30.53 -11.38 -12.14
N ASP A 393 31.45 -10.48 -12.49
CA ASP A 393 32.87 -10.80 -12.37
C ASP A 393 33.19 -10.97 -10.87
N GLU A 394 33.67 -12.15 -10.50
CA GLU A 394 33.94 -12.74 -9.14
C GLU A 394 34.68 -11.87 -8.10
N THR A 395 35.02 -10.61 -8.38
CA THR A 395 35.94 -9.80 -7.55
C THR A 395 35.27 -8.76 -6.66
N THR A 396 34.03 -8.35 -6.94
CA THR A 396 33.27 -7.50 -6.01
C THR A 396 32.30 -8.37 -5.23
N LYS A 397 32.79 -8.89 -4.10
CA LYS A 397 31.93 -9.44 -3.03
C LYS A 397 30.72 -8.54 -2.89
N ALA A 398 29.53 -9.14 -2.84
CA ALA A 398 28.29 -8.54 -2.41
C ALA A 398 28.54 -7.55 -1.27
N VAL A 399 28.73 -6.28 -1.59
CA VAL A 399 28.60 -5.20 -0.62
C VAL A 399 27.12 -5.29 -0.28
N GLU A 400 26.82 -5.60 0.98
CA GLU A 400 25.46 -5.54 1.50
C GLU A 400 24.93 -4.14 1.17
N GLN A 401 24.21 -4.02 0.06
CA GLN A 401 23.60 -2.75 -0.32
C GLN A 401 22.60 -2.43 0.77
N ASP A 402 22.87 -1.35 1.51
CA ASP A 402 21.99 -0.86 2.54
C ASP A 402 20.59 -0.66 1.96
N ASP A 403 19.55 -0.95 2.74
CA ASP A 403 18.16 -0.83 2.28
C ASP A 403 17.80 0.62 1.89
N GLU A 404 18.58 1.59 2.39
CA GLU A 404 18.54 2.99 1.98
C GLU A 404 18.98 3.19 0.52
N GLU A 405 20.03 2.49 0.07
CA GLU A 405 20.48 2.57 -1.32
C GLU A 405 19.46 1.94 -2.28
N LYS A 406 18.87 0.82 -1.88
CA LYS A 406 17.81 0.16 -2.66
C LYS A 406 16.56 1.03 -2.81
N SER A 407 16.23 1.81 -1.77
CA SER A 407 15.05 2.70 -1.74
C SER A 407 15.32 4.14 -2.23
N LEU A 408 16.58 4.47 -2.54
CA LEU A 408 17.01 5.83 -2.89
C LEU A 408 16.22 6.43 -4.07
N PHE A 409 15.93 5.61 -5.09
CA PHE A 409 15.14 6.09 -6.23
C PHE A 409 13.72 6.48 -5.80
N GLY A 410 13.07 5.64 -4.99
CA GLY A 410 11.73 5.89 -4.47
C GLY A 410 11.68 7.16 -3.61
N ILE A 411 12.63 7.33 -2.69
CA ILE A 411 12.72 8.49 -1.81
C ILE A 411 12.94 9.77 -2.62
N THR A 412 13.91 9.78 -3.55
CA THR A 412 14.20 10.96 -4.37
C THR A 412 13.02 11.37 -5.25
N GLN A 413 12.32 10.40 -5.86
CA GLN A 413 11.13 10.69 -6.66
C GLN A 413 9.96 11.15 -5.78
N ARG A 414 9.79 10.60 -4.57
CA ARG A 414 8.78 11.04 -3.62
C ARG A 414 8.97 12.51 -3.26
N THR A 415 10.19 12.92 -2.87
CA THR A 415 10.53 14.31 -2.54
C THR A 415 10.24 15.25 -3.72
N ARG A 416 10.56 14.83 -4.95
CA ARG A 416 10.23 15.62 -6.17
C ARG A 416 8.72 15.78 -6.36
N LEU A 417 7.93 14.73 -6.11
CA LEU A 417 6.47 14.77 -6.22
C LEU A 417 5.85 15.64 -5.12
N GLU A 418 6.34 15.57 -3.89
CA GLU A 418 5.88 16.40 -2.77
C GLU A 418 6.16 17.89 -3.04
N ASN A 419 7.35 18.24 -3.52
CA ASN A 419 7.66 19.60 -3.95
C ASN A 419 6.72 20.07 -5.07
N ARG A 420 6.43 19.18 -6.02
CA ARG A 420 5.50 19.51 -7.11
C ARG A 420 4.06 19.68 -6.61
N LEU A 421 3.64 18.88 -5.63
CA LEU A 421 2.33 19.00 -4.98
C LEU A 421 2.19 20.37 -4.30
N ARG A 422 3.19 20.75 -3.49
CA ARG A 422 3.24 22.07 -2.82
C ARG A 422 3.14 23.21 -3.82
N VAL A 423 3.85 23.13 -4.94
CA VAL A 423 3.77 24.13 -6.01
C VAL A 423 2.39 24.16 -6.68
N LEU A 424 1.71 23.02 -6.83
CA LEU A 424 0.41 22.96 -7.50
C LEU A 424 -0.74 23.43 -6.60
N ASP A 425 -0.69 23.10 -5.31
CA ASP A 425 -1.69 23.55 -4.33
C ASP A 425 -1.42 25.00 -3.89
N GLY A 426 -0.16 25.41 -3.80
CA GLY A 426 0.26 26.78 -3.48
C GLY A 426 0.14 27.77 -4.65
N LYS A 427 -0.43 27.37 -5.80
CA LYS A 427 -0.69 28.32 -6.89
C LYS A 427 -1.68 29.38 -6.40
N PRO A 428 -1.30 30.68 -6.39
CA PRO A 428 -2.22 31.71 -5.98
C PRO A 428 -3.46 31.65 -6.87
N MET A 429 -4.62 31.84 -6.26
CA MET A 429 -5.84 32.02 -7.05
C MET A 429 -5.60 33.19 -8.00
N LEU A 430 -5.98 33.03 -9.27
CA LEU A 430 -5.96 34.16 -10.19
C LEU A 430 -6.78 35.29 -9.52
N PRO A 431 -6.26 36.53 -9.49
CA PRO A 431 -6.98 37.65 -8.90
C PRO A 431 -8.33 37.74 -9.59
N LYS A 432 -9.39 37.41 -8.86
CA LYS A 432 -10.76 37.46 -9.39
C LYS A 432 -11.22 38.90 -9.33
N GLY A 433 -10.97 39.62 -10.42
CA GLY A 433 -11.45 40.97 -10.62
C GLY A 433 -10.60 42.04 -9.94
N VAL A 434 -10.97 43.28 -10.23
CA VAL A 434 -10.39 44.45 -9.59
C VAL A 434 -11.00 44.58 -8.20
N ALA A 435 -10.21 44.85 -7.17
CA ALA A 435 -10.73 45.06 -5.82
C ALA A 435 -11.54 46.35 -5.81
N VAL A 436 -12.87 46.25 -5.74
CA VAL A 436 -13.78 47.40 -5.73
C VAL A 436 -14.10 47.78 -4.28
N GLY A 437 -14.00 49.06 -3.94
CA GLY A 437 -14.39 49.63 -2.66
C GLY A 437 -15.92 49.79 -2.53
N PRO A 438 -16.42 50.22 -1.37
CA PRO A 438 -17.86 50.41 -1.12
C PRO A 438 -18.55 51.32 -2.15
N ASP A 439 -17.82 52.27 -2.70
CA ASP A 439 -18.32 53.27 -3.66
C ASP A 439 -18.29 52.79 -5.13
N GLY A 440 -18.00 51.52 -5.39
CA GLY A 440 -17.87 51.02 -6.77
C GLY A 440 -16.55 51.43 -7.45
N GLN A 441 -15.69 52.20 -6.78
CA GLN A 441 -14.37 52.58 -7.27
C GLN A 441 -13.30 51.52 -6.97
N ILE A 442 -12.28 51.45 -7.83
CA ILE A 442 -11.14 50.54 -7.65
C ILE A 442 -10.38 50.96 -6.39
N LYS A 443 -10.18 50.04 -5.44
CA LYS A 443 -9.30 50.25 -4.28
C LYS A 443 -7.89 50.60 -4.79
N GLY A 444 -7.41 51.79 -4.44
CA GLY A 444 -6.14 52.34 -4.91
C GLY A 444 -6.27 53.41 -6.00
N GLY A 445 -7.49 53.69 -6.48
CA GLY A 445 -7.77 54.95 -7.17
C GLY A 445 -7.59 56.11 -6.19
N ALA A 446 -6.88 57.16 -6.60
CA ALA A 446 -6.75 58.36 -5.79
C ALA A 446 -8.15 58.92 -5.50
N ASN A 447 -8.48 59.09 -4.22
CA ASN A 447 -9.66 59.87 -3.84
C ASN A 447 -9.55 61.25 -4.49
N ALA A 448 -10.69 61.85 -4.87
CA ALA A 448 -10.71 63.22 -5.36
C ALA A 448 -9.92 64.12 -4.38
N PHE A 449 -8.94 64.85 -4.91
CA PHE A 449 -8.08 65.71 -4.10
C PHE A 449 -8.95 66.75 -3.38
N ALA A 450 -9.07 66.60 -2.06
CA ALA A 450 -9.74 67.56 -1.20
C ALA A 450 -8.67 68.28 -0.37
N VAL A 451 -8.63 69.61 -0.45
CA VAL A 451 -7.78 70.42 0.43
C VAL A 451 -8.35 70.29 1.84
N SER A 452 -7.59 69.70 2.75
CA SER A 452 -7.93 69.74 4.17
C SER A 452 -7.64 71.13 4.71
N ASP A 453 -8.63 71.80 5.30
CA ASP A 453 -8.42 73.10 5.95
C ASP A 453 -7.45 72.94 7.14
N THR A 454 -6.19 73.27 6.91
CA THR A 454 -5.17 73.40 7.95
C THR A 454 -5.13 74.85 8.42
N ARG A 455 -5.32 75.10 9.72
CA ARG A 455 -5.17 76.45 10.28
C ARG A 455 -3.70 76.89 10.17
N GLY A 456 -3.43 77.87 9.31
CA GLY A 456 -2.12 78.52 9.21
C GLY A 456 -1.98 79.63 10.26
N TYR A 457 -0.78 79.78 10.82
CA TYR A 457 -0.46 80.89 11.72
C TYR A 457 -0.54 82.23 10.97
N ASN A 458 -1.28 83.21 11.50
CA ASN A 458 -1.45 84.51 10.86
C ASN A 458 -0.31 85.45 11.25
N VAL A 459 0.72 85.54 10.40
CA VAL A 459 1.90 86.41 10.58
C VAL A 459 1.53 87.92 10.62
N GLY A 460 0.34 88.31 10.16
CA GLY A 460 -0.15 89.69 10.21
C GLY A 460 -0.55 90.18 11.62
N ALA A 461 -0.61 89.29 12.61
CA ALA A 461 -0.85 89.66 14.02
C ALA A 461 0.42 90.19 14.71
N ASP A 462 1.60 89.99 14.14
CA ASP A 462 2.90 90.37 14.72
C ASP A 462 3.40 91.77 14.29
N GLY A 463 2.56 92.57 13.63
CA GLY A 463 2.88 93.95 13.22
C GLY A 463 2.58 94.97 14.32
N VAL A 464 3.61 95.60 14.88
CA VAL A 464 3.50 96.62 15.94
C VAL A 464 3.44 98.05 15.36
N ALA A 465 2.51 98.86 15.90
CA ALA A 465 2.39 100.33 15.87
C ALA A 465 1.58 101.03 14.74
N ASN A 466 0.35 101.47 15.06
CA ASN A 466 -0.02 102.89 15.35
C ASN A 466 -1.50 103.21 15.00
N GLY A 467 -2.32 103.47 16.04
CA GLY A 467 -3.39 104.48 15.98
C GLY A 467 -4.81 104.06 15.54
N THR A 468 -5.57 103.41 16.42
CA THR A 468 -6.78 103.96 17.10
C THR A 468 -7.75 102.84 17.53
N PRO A 469 -8.31 102.89 18.75
CA PRO A 469 -9.08 101.81 19.35
C PRO A 469 -10.57 101.92 19.05
N LYS A 470 -11.26 100.79 18.81
CA LYS A 470 -12.73 100.71 18.96
C LYS A 470 -13.09 99.94 20.21
N LYS A 471 -14.05 100.53 20.92
CA LYS A 471 -14.33 100.45 22.36
C LYS A 471 -14.73 99.05 22.89
N PRO A 472 -14.44 98.80 24.17
CA PRO A 472 -14.80 97.59 24.91
C PRO A 472 -16.25 97.63 25.42
N LEU A 473 -16.87 96.46 25.59
CA LEU A 473 -17.99 96.25 26.49
C LEU A 473 -17.45 95.47 27.69
N ILE A 474 -17.27 96.16 28.81
CA ILE A 474 -16.93 95.59 30.12
C ILE A 474 -18.25 95.31 30.84
N GLU A 475 -18.40 94.12 31.40
CA GLU A 475 -18.79 94.01 32.81
C GLU A 475 -18.11 92.78 33.40
N GLU A 476 -16.93 93.03 33.98
CA GLU A 476 -16.26 92.16 34.93
C GLU A 476 -16.96 92.28 36.28
N VAL A 477 -17.22 91.15 36.94
CA VAL A 477 -16.90 91.03 38.36
C VAL A 477 -16.20 89.68 38.56
N LEU A 478 -14.89 89.78 38.75
CA LEU A 478 -13.99 88.79 39.32
C LEU A 478 -14.27 88.64 40.82
N GLU A 479 -14.03 87.44 41.35
CA GLU A 479 -13.32 87.14 42.62
C GLU A 479 -13.58 85.66 42.98
N GLN A 480 -12.65 84.82 43.42
CA GLN A 480 -11.20 84.87 43.56
C GLN A 480 -10.75 83.46 44.05
N ASN A 481 -9.50 83.11 43.71
CA ASN A 481 -8.53 82.28 44.44
C ASN A 481 -8.56 80.73 44.33
N ASP A 482 -7.56 80.24 43.57
CA ASP A 482 -6.34 79.51 44.01
C ASP A 482 -6.52 78.24 44.88
N SER A 483 -5.81 77.11 44.71
CA SER A 483 -4.44 76.84 44.26
C SER A 483 -4.20 75.32 44.06
N GLU A 484 -3.08 74.99 43.38
CA GLU A 484 -2.20 73.79 43.53
C GLU A 484 -2.53 72.45 42.81
N ASP A 485 -1.87 72.26 41.65
CA ASP A 485 -0.82 71.28 41.30
C ASP A 485 -0.76 69.84 41.86
N GLU A 486 -0.46 68.95 40.89
CA GLU A 486 0.43 67.78 40.89
C GLU A 486 0.08 66.45 41.61
N ASP A 487 0.01 65.42 40.76
CA ASP A 487 0.62 64.09 40.85
C ASP A 487 0.08 62.94 41.72
N ALA A 488 0.04 61.80 41.02
CA ALA A 488 0.30 60.42 41.43
C ALA A 488 -0.79 59.59 42.16
N MET A 489 -1.26 58.58 41.41
CA MET A 489 -1.36 57.14 41.75
C MET A 489 -1.57 56.77 43.23
N ASP A 490 -2.66 56.07 43.57
CA ASP A 490 -2.78 54.59 43.53
C ASP A 490 -3.93 54.04 44.41
N VAL A 491 -4.52 52.93 43.93
CA VAL A 491 -5.11 51.78 44.65
C VAL A 491 -6.43 51.92 45.47
N ASP A 492 -7.44 51.23 44.93
CA ASP A 492 -8.48 50.36 45.53
C ASP A 492 -9.09 50.69 46.91
N GLU A 493 -10.42 50.76 47.03
CA GLU A 493 -11.29 49.57 47.18
C GLU A 493 -12.78 49.95 47.43
N ASP A 494 -13.66 49.17 46.79
CA ASP A 494 -14.89 48.59 47.35
C ASP A 494 -16.32 49.22 47.20
N LYS A 495 -17.16 48.36 46.60
CA LYS A 495 -18.59 48.03 46.87
C LYS A 495 -19.78 48.72 46.16
N LYS A 496 -20.42 47.85 45.35
CA LYS A 496 -21.86 47.59 45.09
C LYS A 496 -22.49 48.15 43.80
N LYS A 497 -22.46 47.30 42.76
CA LYS A 497 -23.34 47.30 41.57
C LYS A 497 -24.54 46.35 41.74
N LYS A 498 -25.73 46.82 41.35
CA LYS A 498 -26.97 46.10 40.95
C LYS A 498 -27.87 47.18 40.33
N GLU A 499 -28.66 47.04 39.26
CA GLU A 499 -28.86 46.08 38.17
C GLU A 499 -29.92 46.73 37.23
N LYS A 500 -29.93 46.37 35.94
CA LYS A 500 -31.06 46.46 34.96
C LYS A 500 -31.51 47.82 34.39
N LYS A 501 -31.42 47.97 33.06
CA LYS A 501 -32.61 48.26 32.22
C LYS A 501 -32.40 47.94 30.72
N LYS A 502 -33.34 47.15 30.19
CA LYS A 502 -33.62 46.86 28.78
C LYS A 502 -35.12 47.13 28.61
N GLU A 503 -35.54 48.01 27.70
CA GLU A 503 -36.74 47.91 26.83
C GLU A 503 -37.25 49.25 26.27
N LYS A 504 -37.60 49.18 24.97
CA LYS A 504 -38.75 49.80 24.25
C LYS A 504 -38.75 51.27 23.77
N LYS A 505 -38.52 51.38 22.45
CA LYS A 505 -39.36 51.98 21.38
C LYS A 505 -40.68 52.70 21.76
N SER A 506 -40.85 53.92 21.23
CA SER A 506 -41.94 54.46 20.36
C SER A 506 -41.75 55.99 20.30
N LYS A 507 -42.15 56.83 19.32
CA LYS A 507 -43.09 56.79 18.18
C LYS A 507 -42.89 58.11 17.41
N SER A 508 -42.85 58.10 16.08
CA SER A 508 -43.42 59.19 15.26
C SER A 508 -43.92 58.64 13.91
N LYS A 509 -45.23 58.80 13.70
CA LYS A 509 -46.04 58.71 12.46
C LYS A 509 -46.01 60.12 11.82
N ALA A 510 -46.25 60.43 10.54
CA ALA A 510 -46.67 59.73 9.33
C ALA A 510 -46.56 60.71 8.14
N THR A 511 -46.36 60.20 6.91
CA THR A 511 -46.90 60.61 5.58
C THR A 511 -46.06 59.86 4.52
N ALA A 512 -46.50 58.71 4.00
CA ALA A 512 -47.45 58.44 2.92
C ALA A 512 -46.79 58.40 1.52
N GLU A 513 -46.45 57.19 1.06
CA GLU A 513 -46.58 56.75 -0.34
C GLU A 513 -46.75 55.21 -0.35
N GLU A 514 -47.87 54.73 -0.91
CA GLU A 514 -48.27 53.32 -0.99
C GLU A 514 -47.67 52.63 -2.23
N THR A 515 -47.04 51.46 -2.06
CA THR A 515 -47.00 50.42 -3.11
C THR A 515 -47.02 49.01 -2.50
N ALA A 516 -48.20 48.37 -2.64
CA ALA A 516 -48.58 46.95 -2.63
C ALA A 516 -47.62 45.86 -2.11
N GLU A 517 -48.07 45.09 -1.11
CA GLU A 517 -47.58 43.74 -0.79
C GLU A 517 -48.00 42.73 -1.88
N PRO A 518 -47.16 41.75 -2.28
CA PRO A 518 -47.55 40.76 -3.26
C PRO A 518 -48.55 39.74 -2.69
N ASP A 519 -49.74 39.66 -3.29
CA ASP A 519 -50.78 38.66 -3.01
C ASP A 519 -50.31 37.23 -3.33
N TYR A 520 -49.72 36.56 -2.34
CA TYR A 520 -49.25 35.17 -2.46
C TYR A 520 -50.38 34.15 -2.76
N GLU A 521 -51.64 34.51 -2.53
CA GLU A 521 -52.80 33.66 -2.83
C GLU A 521 -53.11 33.64 -4.33
N LYS A 522 -53.10 34.80 -4.99
CA LYS A 522 -53.31 34.90 -6.46
C LYS A 522 -52.16 34.28 -7.25
N LEU A 523 -50.92 34.43 -6.75
CA LEU A 523 -49.74 33.79 -7.35
C LEU A 523 -49.73 32.26 -7.15
N ALA A 524 -50.35 31.77 -6.08
CA ALA A 524 -50.49 30.34 -5.82
C ALA A 524 -51.54 29.71 -6.75
N GLU A 525 -52.66 30.39 -6.98
CA GLU A 525 -53.70 29.96 -7.93
C GLU A 525 -53.21 29.94 -9.38
N SER A 526 -52.52 30.99 -9.84
CA SER A 526 -52.00 31.07 -11.21
C SER A 526 -50.98 29.99 -11.54
N LEU A 527 -50.25 29.50 -10.54
CA LEU A 527 -49.25 28.43 -10.67
C LEU A 527 -49.80 27.04 -10.29
N GLY A 528 -51.08 26.92 -9.91
CA GLY A 528 -51.71 25.67 -9.50
C GLY A 528 -51.06 25.01 -8.27
N LEU A 529 -50.49 25.80 -7.36
CA LEU A 529 -49.76 25.34 -6.18
C LEU A 529 -50.45 25.83 -4.90
N SER A 530 -50.48 25.03 -3.84
CA SER A 530 -50.92 25.54 -2.53
C SER A 530 -49.97 26.64 -2.02
N VAL A 531 -50.49 27.66 -1.33
CA VAL A 531 -49.71 28.80 -0.77
C VAL A 531 -48.51 28.33 0.06
N LYS A 532 -48.66 27.28 0.86
CA LYS A 532 -47.58 26.69 1.69
C LYS A 532 -46.45 26.08 0.84
N LYS A 533 -46.79 25.51 -0.33
CA LYS A 533 -45.83 24.90 -1.27
C LYS A 533 -45.11 25.97 -2.09
N LEU A 534 -45.77 27.08 -2.40
CA LEU A 534 -45.18 28.25 -3.07
C LEU A 534 -44.16 28.93 -2.14
N LYS A 535 -44.52 29.22 -0.88
CA LYS A 535 -43.60 29.78 0.12
C LYS A 535 -42.35 28.90 0.33
N ARG A 536 -42.53 27.58 0.44
CA ARG A 536 -41.40 26.63 0.53
C ARG A 536 -40.50 26.62 -0.70
N LYS A 537 -41.03 26.85 -1.91
CA LYS A 537 -40.22 26.91 -3.13
C LYS A 537 -39.44 28.22 -3.27
N ILE A 538 -39.99 29.32 -2.78
CA ILE A 538 -39.28 30.60 -2.66
C ILE A 538 -38.16 30.48 -1.62
N GLU A 539 -38.45 29.88 -0.46
CA GLU A 539 -37.47 29.67 0.62
C GLU A 539 -36.34 28.71 0.20
N LYS A 540 -36.65 27.69 -0.60
CA LYS A 540 -35.65 26.79 -1.21
C LYS A 540 -34.93 27.40 -2.43
N GLY A 541 -35.23 28.65 -2.79
CA GLY A 541 -34.57 29.37 -3.88
C GLY A 541 -34.88 28.83 -5.28
N GLU A 542 -35.97 28.07 -5.46
CA GLU A 542 -36.40 27.54 -6.76
C GLU A 542 -37.20 28.56 -7.58
N LEU A 543 -37.84 29.52 -6.91
CA LEU A 543 -38.65 30.59 -7.51
C LEU A 543 -38.24 31.95 -6.91
N ASN A 544 -38.36 33.01 -7.70
CA ASN A 544 -38.27 34.40 -7.24
C ASN A 544 -39.55 34.80 -6.47
N ALA A 545 -39.51 35.94 -5.79
CA ALA A 545 -40.66 36.51 -5.07
C ALA A 545 -41.90 36.69 -5.98
N ASP A 546 -41.67 36.95 -7.28
CA ASP A 546 -42.74 37.12 -8.28
C ASP A 546 -43.21 35.80 -8.93
N GLY A 547 -42.79 34.64 -8.40
CA GLY A 547 -43.21 33.33 -8.92
C GLY A 547 -42.50 32.87 -10.21
N THR A 548 -41.53 33.62 -10.71
CA THR A 548 -40.70 33.24 -11.86
C THR A 548 -39.55 32.28 -11.47
N PRO A 549 -39.22 31.25 -12.27
CA PRO A 549 -38.11 30.36 -11.98
C PRO A 549 -36.75 31.06 -12.14
N LYS A 550 -35.85 30.89 -11.16
CA LYS A 550 -34.47 31.41 -11.24
C LYS A 550 -33.68 30.67 -12.34
N ASP A 551 -33.18 31.43 -13.31
CA ASP A 551 -32.38 30.89 -14.40
C ASP A 551 -31.06 30.30 -13.89
N GLY A 552 -30.91 28.99 -14.11
CA GLY A 552 -29.78 28.19 -13.65
C GLY A 552 -30.07 26.68 -13.59
N LYS A 553 -31.35 26.27 -13.48
CA LYS A 553 -31.74 24.86 -13.31
C LYS A 553 -32.62 24.26 -14.43
N LYS A 554 -32.79 24.92 -15.58
CA LYS A 554 -33.52 24.35 -16.73
C LYS A 554 -32.79 23.17 -17.40
N LYS A 555 -31.46 23.09 -17.31
CA LYS A 555 -30.65 22.01 -17.92
C LYS A 555 -30.55 20.75 -17.05
N GLU A 556 -30.76 20.88 -15.74
CA GLU A 556 -30.64 19.79 -14.77
C GLU A 556 -31.97 19.05 -14.56
N LYS A 557 -33.10 19.76 -14.71
CA LYS A 557 -34.44 19.19 -14.50
C LYS A 557 -34.98 18.40 -15.70
N LYS A 558 -34.51 18.69 -16.92
CA LYS A 558 -34.80 17.85 -18.10
C LYS A 558 -34.03 16.53 -18.04
N ARG A 559 -32.76 16.58 -17.64
CA ARG A 559 -31.92 15.39 -17.40
C ARG A 559 -32.50 14.46 -16.34
N LYS A 560 -32.90 14.97 -15.18
CA LYS A 560 -33.50 14.12 -14.14
C LYS A 560 -34.83 13.46 -14.53
N ARG A 561 -35.64 14.11 -15.37
CA ARG A 561 -36.90 13.50 -15.86
C ARG A 561 -36.67 12.43 -16.92
N ASP A 562 -35.63 12.59 -17.73
CA ASP A 562 -35.24 11.59 -18.72
C ASP A 562 -34.55 10.40 -18.03
N ASP A 563 -33.74 10.66 -16.99
CA ASP A 563 -33.07 9.62 -16.17
C ASP A 563 -34.06 8.80 -15.32
N ASP A 564 -35.07 9.44 -14.70
CA ASP A 564 -36.09 8.74 -13.90
C ASP A 564 -37.05 7.88 -14.78
N ALA A 565 -37.31 8.30 -16.02
CA ALA A 565 -38.15 7.54 -16.96
C ALA A 565 -37.41 6.33 -17.56
N GLU A 566 -36.10 6.44 -17.79
CA GLU A 566 -35.27 5.32 -18.24
C GLU A 566 -35.02 4.29 -17.11
N GLU A 567 -34.96 4.72 -15.84
CA GLU A 567 -34.88 3.79 -14.70
C GLU A 567 -36.19 3.01 -14.46
N GLU A 568 -37.37 3.63 -14.69
CA GLU A 568 -38.66 2.92 -14.62
C GLU A 568 -38.85 1.92 -15.77
N GLU A 569 -38.46 2.26 -17.02
CA GLU A 569 -38.52 1.31 -18.14
C GLU A 569 -37.51 0.15 -17.99
N ALA A 570 -36.33 0.40 -17.40
CA ALA A 570 -35.34 -0.64 -17.13
C ALA A 570 -35.79 -1.58 -16.00
N ALA A 571 -36.49 -1.08 -14.97
CA ALA A 571 -37.02 -1.89 -13.89
C ALA A 571 -38.19 -2.79 -14.36
N GLU A 572 -39.07 -2.30 -15.22
CA GLU A 572 -40.14 -3.12 -15.82
C GLU A 572 -39.60 -4.19 -16.78
N ALA A 573 -38.55 -3.88 -17.54
CA ALA A 573 -37.89 -4.84 -18.42
C ALA A 573 -37.25 -6.00 -17.65
N ASP A 574 -36.63 -5.74 -16.50
CA ASP A 574 -35.94 -6.76 -15.70
C ASP A 574 -36.92 -7.65 -14.93
N GLU A 575 -38.06 -7.10 -14.47
CA GLU A 575 -39.15 -7.89 -13.87
C GLU A 575 -39.80 -8.87 -14.87
N SER A 576 -39.93 -8.44 -16.14
CA SER A 576 -40.48 -9.28 -17.21
C SER A 576 -39.54 -10.44 -17.60
N SER A 577 -38.22 -10.23 -17.48
CA SER A 577 -37.17 -11.21 -17.78
C SER A 577 -37.09 -12.31 -16.70
N SER A 578 -37.25 -11.90 -15.44
CA SER A 578 -37.33 -12.75 -14.25
C SER A 578 -38.55 -13.69 -14.29
N LYS A 579 -39.74 -13.17 -14.61
CA LYS A 579 -40.97 -13.97 -14.75
C LYS A 579 -40.88 -15.00 -15.90
N LYS A 580 -40.20 -14.69 -17.02
CA LYS A 580 -39.95 -15.65 -18.11
C LYS A 580 -38.98 -16.77 -17.73
N LYS A 581 -37.93 -16.49 -16.96
CA LYS A 581 -37.00 -17.54 -16.45
C LYS A 581 -37.67 -18.46 -15.44
N HIS A 582 -38.57 -17.93 -14.59
CA HIS A 582 -39.27 -18.75 -13.61
C HIS A 582 -40.32 -19.68 -14.24
N LYS A 583 -40.95 -19.26 -15.34
CA LYS A 583 -41.91 -20.10 -16.11
C LYS A 583 -41.22 -21.23 -16.88
N LYS A 584 -40.00 -20.99 -17.40
CA LYS A 584 -39.19 -22.00 -18.12
C LYS A 584 -38.61 -23.09 -17.20
N LYS A 585 -38.34 -22.77 -15.93
CA LYS A 585 -37.91 -23.77 -14.92
C LYS A 585 -39.03 -24.68 -14.41
N LYS A 586 -40.30 -24.23 -14.47
CA LYS A 586 -41.46 -25.05 -14.07
C LYS A 586 -41.93 -26.04 -15.15
N SER A 587 -41.61 -25.82 -16.42
CA SER A 587 -41.99 -26.73 -17.52
C SER A 587 -40.98 -27.85 -17.80
N GLN A 588 -39.84 -27.90 -17.09
CA GLN A 588 -38.84 -28.97 -17.21
C GLN A 588 -38.87 -29.96 -16.02
N LYS A 589 -39.85 -29.82 -15.12
CA LYS A 589 -40.02 -30.67 -13.93
C LYS A 589 -41.45 -31.19 -13.76
N ALA A 590 -42.23 -31.23 -14.84
CA ALA A 590 -43.54 -31.87 -14.91
C ALA A 590 -43.52 -32.90 -16.04
#